data_AF-A0A946HSK0-F1
#
_entry.id   AF-A0A946HSK0-F1
#
_cell.length_a   1.000
_cell.length_b   1.000
_cell.length_c   1.000
_cell.angle_alpha   90.00
_cell.angle_beta   90.00
_cell.angle_gamma   90.00
#
_symmetry.space_group_name_H-M   'P 1'
#
loop_
_entity.id
_entity.type
_entity.pdbx_description
1 polymer ?
#
loop_
_entity_poly.entity_id
_entity_poly.type
_entity_poly.pdbx_seq_one_letter_code
_entity_poly.pdbx_strand_id
1 'polypeptide(L)' 'MPSSTHNSLQACIDLGSNSFHLLIAQWAPERIEIIERCSERVQLGEGVRASGAISPAAFERGLDCLKRFDELLG' A
#
# COMPACT_ATOMS: atom_id res chain seq x y z
N MET A 1 -18.03 -32.27 6.61
CA MET A 1 -18.36 -30.90 6.19
C MET A 1 -17.06 -30.16 6.01
N PRO A 2 -16.62 -29.79 4.80
CA PRO A 2 -15.48 -28.90 4.67
C PRO A 2 -15.91 -27.53 5.20
N SER A 3 -15.17 -27.06 6.19
CA SER A 3 -15.26 -25.73 6.79
C SER A 3 -15.27 -24.67 5.70
N SER A 4 -16.24 -23.75 5.76
CA SER A 4 -16.28 -22.51 4.98
C SER A 4 -14.96 -21.76 5.16
N THR A 5 -14.04 -21.91 4.21
CA THR A 5 -12.87 -21.04 4.10
C THR A 5 -13.40 -19.67 3.72
N HIS A 6 -13.56 -18.78 4.71
CA HIS A 6 -13.74 -17.37 4.43
C HIS A 6 -12.53 -16.90 3.65
N ASN A 7 -12.71 -16.72 2.35
CA ASN A 7 -11.70 -16.19 1.45
C ASN A 7 -11.64 -14.68 1.65
N SER A 8 -11.12 -14.26 2.81
CA SER A 8 -11.03 -12.85 3.19
C SER A 8 -9.91 -12.20 2.40
N LEU A 9 -10.24 -11.12 1.69
CA LEU A 9 -9.25 -10.24 1.09
C LEU A 9 -8.39 -9.63 2.20
N GLN A 10 -7.09 -9.59 1.95
CA GLN A 10 -6.08 -9.04 2.83
C GLN A 10 -5.29 -8.02 2.05
N ALA A 11 -5.13 -6.85 2.64
CA ALA A 11 -4.32 -5.77 2.08
C ALA A 11 -3.04 -5.59 2.90
N CYS A 12 -1.94 -5.32 2.20
CA CYS A 12 -0.69 -4.87 2.79
C CYS A 12 -0.30 -3.54 2.15
N ILE A 13 0.00 -2.56 2.99
CA ILE A 13 0.54 -1.26 2.57
C ILE A 13 1.96 -1.13 3.11
N ASP A 14 2.91 -0.83 2.23
CA ASP A 14 4.29 -0.50 2.56
C ASP A 14 4.56 0.97 2.23
N LEU A 15 5.09 1.72 3.20
CA LEU A 15 5.33 3.17 3.10
C LEU A 15 6.83 3.45 3.08
N GLY A 16 7.44 3.25 1.91
CA GLY A 16 8.86 3.50 1.69
C GLY A 16 9.21 4.98 1.52
N SER A 17 10.50 5.31 1.69
CA SER A 17 11.01 6.67 1.51
C SER A 17 10.96 7.16 0.05
N ASN A 18 10.91 6.26 -0.93
CA ASN A 18 10.78 6.62 -2.35
C ASN A 18 9.40 6.32 -2.91
N SER A 19 8.81 5.18 -2.57
CA SER A 19 7.56 4.71 -3.12
C SER A 19 6.68 4.09 -2.05
N PHE A 20 5.37 4.19 -2.25
CA PHE A 20 4.38 3.44 -1.49
C PHE A 20 3.88 2.27 -2.34
N HIS A 21 3.52 1.17 -1.69
CA HIS A 21 3.06 -0.05 -2.32
C HIS A 21 1.78 -0.55 -1.65
N LEU A 22 0.82 -0.98 -2.45
CA LEU A 22 -0.38 -1.70 -2.03
C LEU A 22 -0.39 -3.07 -2.66
N LEU A 23 -0.63 -4.11 -1.87
CA LEU A 23 -0.88 -5.47 -2.33
C LEU A 23 -2.19 -5.97 -1.72
N ILE A 24 -3.17 -6.31 -2.55
CA ILE A 24 -4.41 -6.97 -2.12
C ILE A 24 -4.35 -8.41 -2.59
N ALA A 25 -4.57 -9.36 -1.68
CA ALA A 25 -4.49 -10.78 -1.95
C ALA A 25 -5.48 -11.59 -1.12
N GLN A 26 -5.70 -12.84 -1.51
CA GLN A 26 -6.53 -13.79 -0.78
C GLN A 26 -5.83 -15.14 -0.66
N TRP A 27 -6.19 -15.92 0.37
CA TRP A 27 -5.67 -17.28 0.56
C TRP A 27 -6.53 -18.29 -0.20
N ALA A 28 -6.01 -18.78 -1.33
CA ALA A 28 -6.56 -19.97 -1.97
C ALA A 28 -6.00 -21.25 -1.29
N PRO A 29 -6.63 -22.42 -1.47
CA PRO A 29 -6.27 -23.66 -0.76
C PRO A 29 -4.79 -24.05 -0.79
N GLU A 30 -4.05 -23.68 -1.83
CA GLU A 30 -2.64 -24.05 -2.02
C GLU A 30 -1.73 -22.87 -2.38
N ARG A 31 -2.27 -21.65 -2.49
CA ARG A 31 -1.50 -20.47 -2.91
C ARG A 31 -2.10 -19.17 -2.40
N ILE A 32 -1.29 -18.12 -2.42
CA ILE A 32 -1.77 -16.74 -2.33
C ILE A 32 -2.12 -16.28 -3.73
N GLU A 33 -3.33 -15.76 -3.92
CA GLU A 33 -3.73 -15.11 -5.16
C GLU A 33 -3.67 -13.60 -4.98
N ILE A 34 -2.87 -12.94 -5.82
CA ILE A 34 -2.79 -11.48 -5.85
C ILE A 34 -3.95 -10.97 -6.68
N ILE A 35 -4.77 -10.12 -6.07
CA ILE A 35 -5.95 -9.52 -6.68
C ILE A 35 -5.61 -8.14 -7.25
N GLU A 36 -4.85 -7.34 -6.50
CA GLU A 36 -4.44 -6.00 -6.94
C GLU A 36 -3.01 -5.69 -6.46
N ARG A 37 -2.28 -4.92 -7.26
CA ARG A 37 -0.97 -4.38 -6.90
C ARG A 37 -0.82 -2.96 -7.43
N CYS A 38 -0.70 -2.01 -6.50
CA CYS A 38 -0.36 -0.63 -6.84
C CYS A 38 1.03 -0.27 -6.31
N SER A 39 1.75 0.55 -7.06
CA SER A 39 3.02 1.12 -6.65
C SER A 39 3.11 2.54 -7.16
N GLU A 40 3.36 3.47 -6.25
CA GLU A 40 3.42 4.89 -6.59
C GLU A 40 4.64 5.56 -5.99
N ARG A 41 5.34 6.37 -6.79
CA ARG A 41 6.51 7.11 -6.35
C ARG A 41 6.09 8.41 -5.66
N VAL A 42 6.22 8.43 -4.33
CA VAL A 42 5.86 9.55 -3.45
C VAL A 42 7.07 10.43 -3.12
N GLN A 43 8.27 9.84 -3.08
CA GLN A 43 9.52 10.48 -2.66
C GLN A 43 9.41 11.13 -1.28
N LEU A 44 8.85 10.39 -0.31
CA LEU A 44 8.65 10.86 1.06
C LEU A 44 9.96 11.30 1.75
N GLY A 45 11.07 10.65 1.41
CA GLY A 45 12.42 10.92 1.91
C GLY A 45 13.12 12.10 1.25
N GLU A 46 12.49 12.77 0.29
CA GLU A 46 13.06 13.94 -0.40
C GLU A 46 13.41 15.04 0.62
N GLY A 47 14.68 15.42 0.65
CA GLY A 47 15.18 16.48 1.54
C GLY A 47 15.26 16.09 3.03
N VAL A 48 14.81 14.89 3.44
CA VAL A 48 14.81 14.46 4.85
C VAL A 48 16.22 14.37 5.41
N ARG A 49 17.19 13.85 4.64
CA ARG A 49 18.58 13.76 5.11
C ARG A 49 19.19 15.11 5.48
N ALA A 50 18.78 16.18 4.79
CA ALA A 50 19.31 17.52 5.01
C ALA A 50 18.49 18.31 6.05
N SER A 51 17.17 18.18 6.02
CA SER A 51 16.26 18.97 6.87
C SER A 51 15.87 18.28 8.18
N GLY A 52 16.03 16.95 8.27
CA GLY A 52 15.52 16.14 9.37
C GLY A 52 14.00 15.94 9.37
N ALA A 53 13.28 16.46 8.37
CA ALA A 53 11.82 16.43 8.31
C ALA A 53 11.30 16.09 6.90
N ILE A 54 10.11 15.50 6.83
CA ILE A 54 9.38 15.31 5.57
C ILE A 54 8.87 16.68 5.13
N SER A 55 9.13 17.06 3.88
CA SER A 55 8.64 18.34 3.36
C SER A 55 7.10 18.33 3.24
N PRO A 56 6.43 19.48 3.35
CA PRO A 56 4.98 19.54 3.17
C PRO A 56 4.52 18.96 1.83
N ALA A 57 5.25 19.23 0.75
CA ALA A 57 4.96 18.69 -0.58
C ALA A 57 5.09 17.16 -0.64
N ALA A 58 6.11 16.59 0.00
CA ALA A 58 6.26 15.14 0.06
C ALA A 58 5.16 14.47 0.90
N PHE A 59 4.72 15.14 1.97
CA PHE A 59 3.61 14.70 2.80
C PHE A 59 2.28 14.71 2.04
N GLU A 60 1.97 15.78 1.30
CA GLU A 60 0.77 15.87 0.46
C GLU A 60 0.72 14.78 -0.61
N ARG A 61 1.84 14.53 -1.33
CA ARG A 61 1.93 13.41 -2.27
C ARG A 61 1.63 12.07 -1.61
N GLY A 62 2.12 11.87 -0.38
CA GLY A 62 1.86 10.67 0.40
C GLY A 62 0.38 10.51 0.74
N LEU A 63 -0.28 11.57 1.19
CA LEU A 63 -1.72 11.56 1.45
C LEU A 63 -2.54 11.29 0.19
N ASP A 64 -2.18 11.90 -0.94
CA ASP A 64 -2.90 11.67 -2.20
C ASP A 64 -2.73 10.24 -2.71
N CYS A 65 -1.55 9.64 -2.50
CA CYS A 65 -1.32 8.22 -2.77
C CYS A 65 -2.21 7.33 -1.89
N LEU A 66 -2.31 7.63 -0.59
CA LEU A 66 -3.16 6.88 0.33
C LEU A 66 -4.65 7.00 -0.01
N LYS A 67 -5.13 8.15 -0.49
CA LYS A 67 -6.52 8.29 -0.99
C LYS A 67 -6.78 7.38 -2.18
N ARG A 68 -5.82 7.24 -3.10
CA ARG A 68 -5.93 6.28 -4.22
C ARG A 68 -5.93 4.83 -3.74
N PHE A 69 -5.19 4.52 -2.67
CA PHE A 69 -5.24 3.17 -2.08
C PHE A 69 -6.60 2.90 -1.43
N ASP A 70 -7.20 3.88 -0.77
CA ASP A 70 -8.55 3.79 -0.20
C ASP A 70 -9.59 3.45 -1.29
N GLU A 71 -9.53 4.12 -2.45
CA GLU A 71 -10.38 3.82 -3.62
C GLU A 71 -10.25 2.37 -4.11
N LEU A 72 -9.08 1.74 -3.94
CA LEU A 72 -8.83 0.34 -4.30
C LEU A 72 -9.25 -0.66 -3.22
N LEU A 73 -9.33 -0.22 -1.96
CA LEU A 73 -9.72 -1.05 -0.82
C LEU A 73 -11.24 -1.19 -0.70
N GLY A 74 -11.99 -0.17 -1.15
CA GLY A 74 -13.45 -0.17 -1.22
C GLY A 74 -14.13 0.27 0.06
#